data_AF-A0A3N5LGY6-F1
#
_entry.id   AF-A0A3N5LGY6-F1
#
_cell.length_a   1.000
_cell.length_b   1.000
_cell.length_c   1.000
_cell.angle_alpha   90.00
_cell.angle_beta   90.00
_cell.angle_gamma   90.00
#
_symmetry.space_group_name_H-M   'P 1'
#
loop_
_entity.id
_entity.type
_entity.pdbx_description
1 polymer ?
#
loop_
_entity_poly.entity_id
_entity_poly.type
_entity_poly.pdbx_seq_one_letter_code
_entity_poly.pdbx_strand_id
1 'polypeptide(L)'
;MLKSANFKIQVNCPNCNVYHSLSGVHNEETCQNCGSEIRLRNFFNRTLFGPLLDREKYMNGFLSGTIEQIGGSGVNEVGSYKMSYSSLPPYCEECSSHLEEKDIQNAIDNNIPFVCKCGHSMPMRIADGEVKDFHSKAIAVINDSMGVEKAKGADDKSNTVVIKCMTCGAGLELTSNTKRTIICQYCDNENYLPDTIWHKLHPHKDTEPFFIILDLEEKDLQDSLSYFLNVTALKIYEKHFHNFTGEMFRNIRLSDALKYWLIILMNDKTEDKVGVNMKPDNLRKYFYQQFALGIENHPVELRQIVAECSNSIPLDVQTKLAEDKNDDVRLALAKNKNIDVKIIKQLRNDSNTLVSQAAKEQKVGFLKGLFG
;
A
#
# COMPACT_ATOMS: atom_id res chain seq x y z
N MET A 1 -16.80 5.87 0.57
CA MET A 1 -16.14 4.99 1.57
C MET A 1 -14.71 5.46 1.69
N LEU A 2 -14.23 5.72 2.91
CA LEU A 2 -12.85 6.17 3.05
C LEU A 2 -11.88 5.02 2.81
N LYS A 3 -10.89 5.31 1.98
CA LYS A 3 -9.77 4.44 1.68
C LYS A 3 -8.48 5.25 1.67
N SER A 4 -7.35 4.56 1.79
CA SER A 4 -6.04 5.20 1.82
C SER A 4 -5.08 4.55 0.85
N ALA A 5 -4.23 5.37 0.24
CA ALA A 5 -3.04 4.95 -0.47
C ALA A 5 -1.82 5.54 0.23
N ASN A 6 -0.95 4.67 0.74
CA ASN A 6 0.31 5.03 1.38
C ASN A 6 1.42 5.06 0.33
N PHE A 7 2.26 6.09 0.38
CA PHE A 7 3.44 6.23 -0.46
C PHE A 7 4.68 6.58 0.34
N LYS A 8 5.78 5.90 0.01
CA LYS A 8 7.15 6.29 0.33
C LYS A 8 7.88 6.50 -0.99
N ILE A 9 8.15 7.75 -1.36
CA ILE A 9 8.76 8.09 -2.65
C ILE A 9 10.08 8.80 -2.42
N GLN A 10 11.11 8.34 -3.11
CA GLN A 10 12.38 9.03 -3.24
C GLN A 10 12.66 9.29 -4.71
N VAL A 11 12.94 10.54 -5.05
CA VAL A 11 13.28 10.96 -6.41
C VAL A 11 14.73 11.36 -6.47
N ASN A 12 15.41 11.06 -7.57
CA ASN A 12 16.74 11.57 -7.79
C ASN A 12 16.68 13.07 -8.15
N CYS A 13 17.44 13.90 -7.44
CA CYS A 13 17.55 15.33 -7.75
C CYS A 13 18.32 15.52 -9.07
N PRO A 14 17.72 16.16 -10.10
CA PRO A 14 18.37 16.34 -11.40
C PRO A 14 19.69 17.13 -11.36
N ASN A 15 19.92 17.94 -10.31
CA ASN A 15 21.09 18.79 -10.18
C ASN A 15 22.26 18.10 -9.45
N CYS A 16 21.99 17.43 -8.32
CA CYS A 16 23.05 16.82 -7.50
C CYS A 16 23.11 15.29 -7.56
N ASN A 17 22.16 14.66 -8.27
CA ASN A 17 22.06 13.22 -8.44
C ASN A 17 21.90 12.42 -7.12
N VAL A 18 21.46 13.08 -6.04
CA VAL A 18 21.16 12.46 -4.73
C VAL A 18 19.66 12.22 -4.62
N TYR A 19 19.28 11.10 -4.00
CA TYR A 19 17.89 10.80 -3.70
C TYR A 19 17.33 11.74 -2.63
N HIS A 20 16.18 12.33 -2.95
CA HIS A 20 15.41 13.24 -2.12
C HIS A 20 14.05 12.59 -1.83
N SER A 21 13.73 12.43 -0.55
CA SER A 21 12.44 11.89 -0.10
C SER A 21 11.35 12.94 -0.28
N LEU A 22 10.29 12.58 -0.99
CA LEU A 22 9.11 13.42 -1.13
C LEU A 22 8.31 13.43 0.17
N SER A 23 7.63 14.53 0.41
CA SER A 23 6.93 14.82 1.66
C SER A 23 5.44 15.09 1.46
N GLY A 24 4.89 14.62 0.35
CA GLY A 24 3.50 14.83 -0.05
C GLY A 24 3.33 14.80 -1.57
N VAL A 25 2.20 15.33 -2.03
CA VAL A 25 1.88 15.45 -3.46
C VAL A 25 2.04 16.91 -3.87
N HIS A 26 3.24 17.28 -4.30
CA HIS A 26 3.60 18.67 -4.65
C HIS A 26 4.01 18.75 -6.11
N ASN A 27 3.76 19.89 -6.75
CA ASN A 27 4.28 20.13 -8.11
C ASN A 27 5.78 20.41 -8.15
N GLU A 28 6.35 20.87 -7.04
CA GLU A 28 7.76 21.19 -6.87
C GLU A 28 8.19 21.00 -5.41
N GLU A 29 9.43 20.61 -5.19
CA GLU A 29 10.04 20.58 -3.86
C GLU A 29 11.48 21.12 -3.92
N THR A 30 11.97 21.69 -2.82
CA THR A 30 13.38 22.12 -2.73
C THR A 30 14.24 20.95 -2.27
N CYS A 31 15.27 20.61 -3.06
CA CYS A 31 16.23 19.57 -2.70
C CYS A 31 16.94 19.89 -1.40
N GLN A 32 16.83 19.01 -0.39
CA GLN A 32 17.47 19.24 0.91
C GLN A 32 19.00 19.12 0.86
N ASN A 33 19.56 18.54 -0.21
CA ASN A 33 21.00 18.34 -0.37
C ASN A 33 21.70 19.55 -1.03
N CYS A 34 21.18 20.03 -2.16
CA CYS A 34 21.83 21.11 -2.92
C CYS A 34 21.00 22.40 -3.02
N GLY A 35 19.76 22.42 -2.50
CA GLY A 35 18.88 23.58 -2.53
C GLY A 35 18.26 23.90 -3.89
N SER A 36 18.49 23.10 -4.93
CA SER A 36 17.83 23.30 -6.21
C SER A 36 16.35 22.89 -6.16
N GLU A 37 15.52 23.60 -6.91
CA GLU A 37 14.14 23.20 -7.18
C GLU A 37 14.09 21.87 -7.94
N ILE A 38 13.26 20.94 -7.46
CA ILE A 38 12.94 19.67 -8.10
C ILE A 38 11.51 19.78 -8.61
N ARG A 39 11.33 19.71 -9.93
CA ARG A 39 10.00 19.76 -10.56
C ARG A 39 9.38 18.37 -10.59
N LEU A 40 8.22 18.23 -9.96
CA LEU A 40 7.53 16.97 -9.71
C LEU A 40 6.21 16.83 -10.48
N ARG A 41 5.67 17.90 -11.05
CA ARG A 41 4.42 17.86 -11.82
C ARG A 41 4.41 16.80 -12.93
N ASN A 42 5.47 16.77 -13.75
CA ASN A 42 5.59 15.77 -14.82
C ASN A 42 5.87 14.37 -14.26
N PHE A 43 6.63 14.29 -13.16
CA PHE A 43 6.89 13.04 -12.48
C PHE A 43 5.57 12.38 -12.04
N PHE A 44 4.74 13.08 -11.29
CA PHE A 44 3.45 12.54 -10.81
C PHE A 44 2.47 12.23 -11.95
N ASN A 45 2.49 12.99 -13.05
CA ASN A 45 1.52 12.87 -14.13
C ASN A 45 1.91 11.94 -15.28
N ARG A 46 3.20 11.66 -15.47
CA ARG A 46 3.68 10.90 -16.64
C ARG A 46 4.66 9.78 -16.28
N THR A 47 5.47 9.99 -15.25
CA THR A 47 6.57 9.06 -14.91
C THR A 47 6.16 8.07 -13.84
N LEU A 48 5.40 8.51 -12.83
CA LEU A 48 4.90 7.67 -11.75
C LEU A 48 3.92 6.65 -12.35
N PHE A 49 4.16 5.35 -12.09
CA PHE A 49 3.47 4.21 -12.71
C PHE A 49 3.67 4.03 -14.23
N GLY A 50 4.19 5.03 -14.93
CA GLY A 50 4.45 5.00 -16.37
C GLY A 50 3.20 5.20 -17.24
N PRO A 51 3.37 5.42 -18.56
CA PRO A 51 2.30 5.88 -19.44
C PRO A 51 1.24 4.82 -19.80
N LEU A 52 1.51 3.55 -19.49
CA LEU A 52 0.62 2.43 -19.84
C LEU A 52 -0.36 2.08 -18.71
N LEU A 53 -0.18 2.66 -17.52
CA LEU A 53 -1.02 2.38 -16.36
C LEU A 53 -2.02 3.52 -16.10
N ASP A 54 -3.27 3.15 -15.87
CA ASP A 54 -4.30 4.05 -15.38
C ASP A 54 -4.09 4.23 -13.87
N ARG A 55 -3.45 5.34 -13.51
CA ARG A 55 -3.01 5.65 -12.15
C ARG A 55 -4.16 5.59 -11.14
N GLU A 56 -5.30 6.21 -11.45
CA GLU A 56 -6.43 6.24 -10.51
C GLU A 56 -6.97 4.83 -10.28
N LYS A 57 -7.16 4.05 -11.36
CA LYS A 57 -7.61 2.65 -11.22
C LYS A 57 -6.59 1.78 -10.49
N TYR A 58 -5.31 2.09 -10.60
CA TYR A 58 -4.26 1.36 -9.89
C TYR A 58 -4.26 1.71 -8.38
N MET A 59 -4.41 2.99 -8.05
CA MET A 59 -4.52 3.48 -6.67
C MET A 59 -5.81 3.00 -5.99
N ASN A 60 -6.93 3.03 -6.71
CA ASN A 60 -8.23 2.47 -6.30
C ASN A 60 -8.28 0.94 -6.34
N GLY A 61 -7.32 0.28 -7.00
CA GLY A 61 -7.19 -1.18 -7.08
C GLY A 61 -6.43 -1.79 -5.90
N PHE A 62 -5.92 -0.93 -5.01
CA PHE A 62 -5.37 -1.28 -3.69
C PHE A 62 -4.23 -2.28 -3.70
N LEU A 63 -3.35 -2.12 -4.69
CA LEU A 63 -2.12 -2.86 -4.80
C LEU A 63 -1.05 -2.24 -3.93
N SER A 64 -0.11 -3.09 -3.57
CA SER A 64 1.08 -2.76 -2.84
C SER A 64 2.26 -3.27 -3.64
N GLY A 65 3.36 -2.53 -3.58
CA GLY A 65 4.53 -2.87 -4.33
C GLY A 65 5.68 -1.92 -4.09
N THR A 66 6.79 -2.31 -4.67
CA THR A 66 8.02 -1.51 -4.71
C THR A 66 8.44 -1.36 -6.17
N ILE A 67 8.70 -0.12 -6.57
CA ILE A 67 9.24 0.23 -7.88
C ILE A 67 10.59 0.88 -7.65
N GLU A 68 11.61 0.38 -8.34
CA GLU A 68 12.89 1.07 -8.47
C GLU A 68 13.13 1.27 -9.97
N GLN A 69 13.03 2.52 -10.40
CA GLN A 69 13.29 2.93 -11.77
C GLN A 69 14.66 3.58 -11.82
N ILE A 70 15.57 2.96 -12.58
CA ILE A 70 16.93 3.44 -12.80
C ILE A 70 17.00 3.96 -14.24
N GLY A 71 17.27 5.26 -14.40
CA GLY A 71 17.30 5.90 -15.72
C GLY A 71 15.91 6.13 -16.35
N GLY A 72 15.88 6.99 -17.37
CA GLY A 72 14.84 8.02 -17.56
C GLY A 72 15.48 9.33 -17.06
N SER A 73 15.24 10.55 -17.54
CA SER A 73 14.19 11.19 -18.33
C SER A 73 14.84 12.34 -19.11
N GLY A 74 14.07 13.10 -19.88
CA GLY A 74 14.56 14.29 -20.59
C GLY A 74 15.32 15.27 -19.69
N VAL A 75 16.18 16.08 -20.30
CA VAL A 75 17.02 17.09 -19.62
C VAL A 75 16.17 17.89 -18.62
N ASN A 76 16.56 17.90 -17.33
CA ASN A 76 15.91 18.57 -16.20
C ASN A 76 14.62 17.92 -15.63
N GLU A 77 14.36 16.64 -15.89
CA GLU A 77 13.25 15.90 -15.28
C GLU A 77 13.73 14.82 -14.30
N VAL A 78 12.84 14.42 -13.37
CA VAL A 78 13.10 13.31 -12.45
C VAL A 78 13.19 12.00 -13.22
N GLY A 79 14.41 11.49 -13.31
CA GLY A 79 14.73 10.36 -14.15
C GLY A 79 14.78 9.01 -13.45
N SER A 80 15.27 9.01 -12.21
CA SER A 80 15.33 7.81 -11.38
C SER A 80 14.53 8.04 -10.10
N TYR A 81 13.79 7.01 -9.67
CA TYR A 81 13.01 7.08 -8.45
C TYR A 81 12.86 5.70 -7.81
N LYS A 82 12.67 5.73 -6.49
CA LYS A 82 12.29 4.58 -5.67
C LYS A 82 10.94 4.88 -5.07
N MET A 83 10.04 3.92 -5.13
CA MET A 83 8.71 4.03 -4.55
C MET A 83 8.35 2.73 -3.84
N SER A 84 7.83 2.84 -2.63
CA SER A 84 6.95 1.84 -2.04
C SER A 84 5.55 2.44 -1.94
N TYR A 85 4.55 1.65 -2.30
CA TYR A 85 3.15 2.05 -2.16
C TYR A 85 2.34 0.89 -1.61
N SER A 86 1.26 1.18 -0.88
CA SER A 86 0.35 0.16 -0.37
C SER A 86 -1.03 0.74 -0.06
N SER A 87 -2.01 -0.16 0.12
CA SER A 87 -3.36 0.17 0.55
C SER A 87 -3.55 0.12 2.07
N LEU A 88 -2.46 0.17 2.83
CA LEU A 88 -2.53 0.09 4.28
C LEU A 88 -3.31 1.27 4.87
N PRO A 89 -4.14 1.03 5.91
CA PRO A 89 -4.75 2.11 6.66
C PRO A 89 -3.68 3.07 7.20
N PRO A 90 -3.98 4.37 7.30
CA PRO A 90 -3.03 5.33 7.85
C PRO A 90 -2.59 4.91 9.25
N TYR A 91 -1.33 5.14 9.58
CA TYR A 91 -0.74 4.77 10.86
C TYR A 91 0.16 5.89 11.39
N CYS A 92 0.28 5.97 12.71
CA CYS A 92 1.16 6.92 13.38
C CYS A 92 2.62 6.50 13.22
N GLU A 93 3.49 7.43 12.82
CA GLU A 93 4.91 7.15 12.63
C GLU A 93 5.66 6.92 13.95
N GLU A 94 5.22 7.52 15.06
CA GLU A 94 5.82 7.30 16.38
C GLU A 94 5.41 5.99 17.05
N CYS A 95 4.11 5.73 17.20
CA CYS A 95 3.63 4.56 17.96
C CYS A 95 3.17 3.39 17.08
N SER A 96 3.19 3.54 15.75
CA SER A 96 2.74 2.54 14.77
C SER A 96 1.27 2.12 14.89
N SER A 97 0.46 2.80 15.71
CA SER A 97 -0.97 2.51 15.82
C SER A 97 -1.71 2.98 14.57
N HIS A 98 -2.66 2.18 14.10
CA HIS A 98 -3.55 2.60 13.02
C HIS A 98 -4.46 3.74 13.46
N LEU A 99 -4.74 4.62 12.51
CA LEU A 99 -5.62 5.76 12.66
C LEU A 99 -7.06 5.31 12.37
N GLU A 100 -8.01 5.71 13.21
CA GLU A 100 -9.42 5.36 13.03
C GLU A 100 -10.07 6.26 11.97
N GLU A 101 -10.95 5.68 11.15
CA GLU A 101 -11.65 6.41 10.07
C GLU A 101 -12.44 7.62 10.60
N LYS A 102 -13.04 7.51 11.78
CA LYS A 102 -13.78 8.60 12.43
C LYS A 102 -12.88 9.77 12.81
N ASP A 103 -11.68 9.48 13.31
CA ASP A 103 -10.71 10.51 13.70
C ASP A 103 -10.16 11.22 12.46
N ILE A 104 -9.94 10.47 11.37
CA ILE A 104 -9.52 11.03 10.08
C ILE A 104 -10.61 11.94 9.52
N GLN A 105 -11.87 11.49 9.51
CA GLN A 105 -12.99 12.30 9.02
C GLN A 105 -13.15 13.58 9.83
N ASN A 106 -13.04 13.51 11.17
CA ASN A 106 -13.09 14.69 12.02
C ASN A 106 -11.94 15.67 11.73
N ALA A 107 -10.72 15.17 11.48
CA ALA A 107 -9.60 16.02 11.11
C ALA A 107 -9.87 16.75 9.77
N ILE A 108 -10.40 16.03 8.79
CA ILE A 108 -10.78 16.55 7.47
C ILE A 108 -11.87 17.62 7.59
N ASP A 109 -12.97 17.33 8.29
CA ASP A 109 -14.12 18.21 8.42
C ASP A 109 -13.77 19.55 9.09
N ASN A 110 -12.79 19.53 10.00
CA ASN A 110 -12.33 20.72 10.73
C ASN A 110 -11.06 21.35 10.14
N ASN A 111 -10.46 20.75 9.13
CA ASN A 111 -9.19 21.17 8.53
C ASN A 111 -8.07 21.37 9.58
N ILE A 112 -7.86 20.36 10.42
CA ILE A 112 -6.85 20.37 11.49
C ILE A 112 -5.84 19.22 11.29
N PRO A 113 -4.60 19.34 11.82
CA PRO A 113 -3.68 18.22 11.87
C PRO A 113 -4.31 17.00 12.56
N PHE A 114 -3.95 15.81 12.09
CA PHE A 114 -4.38 14.59 12.74
C PHE A 114 -3.54 14.38 14.00
N VAL A 115 -4.18 14.21 15.16
CA VAL A 115 -3.47 13.95 16.42
C VAL A 115 -3.70 12.50 16.83
N CYS A 116 -2.63 11.71 16.84
CA CYS A 116 -2.67 10.35 17.33
C CYS A 116 -2.94 10.31 18.84
N LYS A 117 -3.55 9.22 19.32
CA LYS A 117 -3.77 8.96 20.75
C LYS A 117 -2.48 8.98 21.59
N CYS A 118 -1.31 8.76 20.97
CA CYS A 118 -0.02 8.90 21.64
C CYS A 118 0.45 10.35 21.80
N GLY A 119 -0.28 11.33 21.27
CA GLY A 119 0.07 12.75 21.28
C GLY A 119 0.84 13.22 20.04
N HIS A 120 1.24 12.31 19.15
CA HIS A 120 1.93 12.67 17.91
C HIS A 120 1.00 13.42 16.95
N SER A 121 1.45 14.58 16.46
CA SER A 121 0.71 15.40 15.51
C SER A 121 1.23 15.16 14.09
N MET A 122 0.34 14.71 13.22
CA MET A 122 0.59 14.43 11.81
C MET A 122 -0.01 15.56 10.96
N PRO A 123 0.80 16.28 10.18
CA PRO A 123 0.27 17.36 9.35
C PRO A 123 -0.70 16.82 8.30
N MET A 124 -1.70 17.62 7.95
CA MET A 124 -2.73 17.23 7.01
C MET A 124 -3.02 18.38 6.05
N ARG A 125 -3.12 18.06 4.76
CA ARG A 125 -3.53 18.98 3.70
C ARG A 125 -4.84 18.48 3.10
N ILE A 126 -5.86 19.34 3.05
CA ILE A 126 -7.09 19.03 2.30
C ILE A 126 -6.77 19.02 0.80
N ALA A 127 -7.39 18.10 0.06
CA ALA A 127 -7.14 17.95 -1.36
C ALA A 127 -7.52 19.23 -2.13
N ASP A 128 -6.49 19.91 -2.64
CA ASP A 128 -6.61 21.06 -3.53
C ASP A 128 -6.42 20.64 -5.00
N GLY A 129 -6.28 21.61 -5.90
CA GLY A 129 -6.10 21.35 -7.33
C GLY A 129 -4.94 20.41 -7.65
N GLU A 130 -3.82 20.49 -6.94
CA GLU A 130 -2.65 19.62 -7.21
C GLU A 130 -2.94 18.17 -6.80
N VAL A 131 -3.53 18.00 -5.62
CA VAL A 131 -3.90 16.68 -5.11
C VAL A 131 -5.02 16.07 -5.96
N LYS A 132 -5.97 16.88 -6.44
CA LYS A 132 -7.06 16.46 -7.33
C LYS A 132 -6.58 16.12 -8.74
N ASP A 133 -5.60 16.84 -9.27
CA ASP A 133 -4.92 16.51 -10.52
C ASP A 133 -4.18 15.16 -10.40
N PHE A 134 -3.66 14.85 -9.21
CA PHE A 134 -3.07 13.56 -8.93
C PHE A 134 -4.12 12.43 -8.79
N HIS A 135 -5.21 12.69 -8.09
CA HIS A 135 -6.30 11.74 -7.98
C HIS A 135 -7.64 12.43 -7.73
N SER A 136 -8.59 12.26 -8.66
CA SER A 136 -9.90 12.92 -8.66
C SER A 136 -10.70 12.71 -7.37
N LYS A 137 -10.61 11.49 -6.81
CA LYS A 137 -11.27 11.08 -5.57
C LYS A 137 -10.51 11.38 -4.27
N ALA A 138 -9.32 11.98 -4.34
CA ALA A 138 -8.59 12.33 -3.13
C ALA A 138 -9.28 13.46 -2.36
N ILE A 139 -9.38 13.34 -1.05
CA ILE A 139 -10.03 14.34 -0.17
C ILE A 139 -9.03 15.00 0.78
N ALA A 140 -7.94 14.30 1.12
CA ALA A 140 -6.87 14.84 1.95
C ALA A 140 -5.56 14.06 1.75
N VAL A 141 -4.45 14.64 2.20
CA VAL A 141 -3.15 13.99 2.33
C VAL A 141 -2.67 14.16 3.78
N ILE A 142 -2.40 13.05 4.47
CA ILE A 142 -1.80 13.01 5.81
C ILE A 142 -0.28 12.85 5.66
N ASN A 143 0.47 13.50 6.56
CA ASN A 143 1.91 13.69 6.49
C ASN A 143 2.36 14.50 5.28
N ASP A 144 1.48 15.35 4.75
CA ASP A 144 1.85 16.33 3.75
C ASP A 144 2.54 17.52 4.45
N SER A 145 3.82 17.73 4.14
CA SER A 145 4.61 18.81 4.74
C SER A 145 4.55 20.14 3.97
N MET A 146 3.66 20.26 2.96
CA MET A 146 3.52 21.52 2.21
C MET A 146 3.18 22.68 3.15
N GLY A 147 4.01 23.73 3.13
CA GLY A 147 3.81 24.91 3.96
C GLY A 147 4.02 24.68 5.46
N VAL A 148 4.36 23.45 5.88
CA VAL A 148 4.91 23.19 7.21
C VAL A 148 6.35 23.66 7.15
N GLU A 149 6.66 24.79 7.77
CA GLU A 149 8.04 25.05 8.15
C GLU A 149 8.49 23.82 8.94
N LYS A 150 9.34 22.97 8.35
CA LYS A 150 10.06 21.97 9.13
C LYS A 150 10.63 22.76 10.29
N ALA A 151 10.09 22.57 11.49
CA ALA A 151 10.63 23.15 12.69
C ALA A 151 12.12 22.91 12.57
N LYS A 152 12.91 23.99 12.40
CA LYS A 152 14.37 23.94 12.17
C LYS A 152 14.85 22.76 12.97
N GLY A 153 15.22 21.67 12.27
CA GLY A 153 15.31 20.34 12.88
C GLY A 153 15.95 20.54 14.23
N ALA A 154 15.19 20.23 15.29
CA ALA A 154 15.52 20.61 16.66
C ALA A 154 17.03 20.50 16.78
N ASP A 155 17.66 21.66 17.02
CA ASP A 155 19.10 21.86 16.96
C ASP A 155 19.72 20.87 17.94
N ASP A 156 19.94 19.65 17.46
CA ASP A 156 20.39 18.55 18.27
C ASP A 156 21.88 18.78 18.37
N LYS A 157 22.22 19.67 19.31
CA LYS A 157 23.58 19.99 19.74
C LYS A 157 24.37 18.74 20.15
N SER A 158 23.81 17.53 20.04
CA SER A 158 24.46 16.26 20.34
C SER A 158 25.29 15.67 19.18
N ASN A 159 25.18 16.17 17.93
CA ASN A 159 25.92 15.61 16.77
C ASN A 159 26.88 16.60 16.07
N THR A 160 27.67 17.36 16.83
CA THR A 160 28.77 18.15 16.26
C THR A 160 29.92 17.23 15.84
N VAL A 161 30.23 17.19 14.54
CA VAL A 161 31.39 16.46 14.01
C VAL A 161 32.47 17.45 13.64
N VAL A 162 33.67 17.33 14.20
CA VAL A 162 34.81 18.18 13.83
C VAL A 162 35.68 17.46 12.80
N ILE A 163 35.91 18.07 11.65
CA ILE A 163 36.87 17.60 10.65
C ILE A 163 38.02 18.59 10.50
N LYS A 164 39.14 18.16 9.92
CA LYS A 164 40.24 19.08 9.59
C LYS A 164 40.03 19.69 8.21
N CYS A 165 40.27 20.99 8.10
CA CYS A 165 40.41 21.67 6.82
C CYS A 165 41.53 21.00 6.01
N MET A 166 41.25 20.72 4.73
CA MET A 166 42.17 20.03 3.83
C MET A 166 43.39 20.88 3.43
N THR A 167 43.32 22.20 3.67
CA THR A 167 44.37 23.15 3.27
C THR A 167 45.20 23.62 4.46
N CYS A 168 44.56 24.18 5.50
CA CYS A 168 45.29 24.73 6.65
C CYS A 168 45.28 23.83 7.90
N GLY A 169 44.53 22.72 7.88
CA GLY A 169 44.43 21.81 9.02
C GLY A 169 43.57 22.30 10.20
N ALA A 170 42.99 23.51 10.12
CA ALA A 170 42.11 24.03 11.15
C ALA A 170 40.87 23.16 11.36
N GLY A 171 40.34 23.13 12.58
CA GLY A 171 39.09 22.41 12.89
C GLY A 171 37.89 23.09 12.23
N LEU A 172 37.10 22.30 11.51
CA LEU A 172 35.83 22.69 10.92
C LEU A 172 34.72 21.98 11.69
N GLU A 173 33.92 22.75 12.42
CA GLU A 173 32.75 22.24 13.14
C GLU A 173 31.60 22.04 12.16
N LEU A 174 31.09 20.82 12.11
CA LEU A 174 29.97 20.43 11.25
C LEU A 174 28.75 20.10 12.11
N THR A 175 27.58 20.46 11.59
CA THR A 175 26.27 20.24 12.19
C THR A 175 25.35 19.55 11.16
N SER A 176 24.17 19.12 11.59
CA SER A 176 23.12 18.60 10.70
C SER A 176 22.61 19.62 9.66
N ASN A 177 22.93 20.90 9.82
CA ASN A 177 22.59 21.97 8.88
C ASN A 177 23.76 22.35 7.95
N THR A 178 24.92 21.72 8.10
CA THR A 178 26.11 22.05 7.32
C THR A 178 25.99 21.53 5.90
N LYS A 179 26.16 22.42 4.91
CA LYS A 179 26.13 22.07 3.47
C LYS A 179 27.33 21.21 3.06
N ARG A 180 27.21 20.54 1.90
CA ARG A 180 28.23 19.61 1.38
C ARG A 180 29.60 20.27 1.14
N THR A 181 29.59 21.57 0.86
CA THR A 181 30.80 22.39 0.76
C THR A 181 30.77 23.45 1.87
N ILE A 182 31.88 23.58 2.59
CA ILE A 182 32.07 24.55 3.68
C ILE A 182 33.32 25.39 3.46
N ILE A 183 33.21 26.70 3.64
CA ILE A 183 34.35 27.63 3.59
C ILE A 183 35.04 27.60 4.95
N CYS A 184 36.36 27.36 4.95
CA CYS A 184 37.15 27.41 6.18
C CYS A 184 37.30 28.84 6.67
N GLN A 185 36.86 29.13 7.90
CA GLN A 185 36.92 30.47 8.50
C GLN A 185 38.35 30.99 8.74
N TYR A 186 39.37 30.13 8.64
CA TYR A 186 40.77 30.48 8.92
C TYR A 186 41.61 30.73 7.67
N CYS A 187 41.24 30.17 6.52
CA CYS A 187 42.02 30.28 5.29
C CYS A 187 41.18 30.52 4.03
N ASP A 188 39.87 30.71 4.21
CA ASP A 188 38.86 30.94 3.18
C ASP A 188 38.77 29.87 2.08
N ASN A 189 39.48 28.75 2.24
CA ASN A 189 39.43 27.65 1.29
C ASN A 189 38.10 26.88 1.41
N GLU A 190 37.52 26.50 0.27
CA GLU A 190 36.37 25.61 0.20
C GLU A 190 36.77 24.16 0.51
N ASN A 191 36.05 23.52 1.42
CA ASN A 191 36.27 22.13 1.80
C ASN A 191 35.02 21.32 1.42
N TYR A 192 35.22 20.32 0.57
CA TYR A 192 34.18 19.37 0.20
C TYR A 192 34.13 18.24 1.24
N LEU A 193 32.94 18.00 1.81
CA LEU A 193 32.75 16.94 2.79
C LEU A 193 32.78 15.55 2.10
N PRO A 194 33.53 14.56 2.61
CA PRO A 194 33.45 13.18 2.12
C PRO A 194 32.09 12.52 2.42
N ASP A 195 31.70 11.52 1.63
CA ASP A 195 30.38 10.85 1.76
C ASP A 195 30.16 10.26 3.16
N THR A 196 31.22 9.72 3.77
CA THR A 196 31.16 9.13 5.11
C THR A 196 30.79 10.13 6.20
N ILE A 197 31.27 11.36 6.09
CA ILE A 197 30.93 12.45 7.03
C ILE A 197 29.55 13.01 6.69
N TRP A 198 29.26 13.14 5.40
CA TRP A 198 27.96 13.61 4.93
C TRP A 198 26.80 12.74 5.41
N HIS A 199 26.89 11.42 5.24
CA HIS A 199 25.89 10.46 5.69
C HIS A 199 25.78 10.37 7.22
N LYS A 200 26.82 10.72 7.97
CA LYS A 200 26.75 10.81 9.43
C LYS A 200 25.98 12.04 9.91
N LEU A 201 26.15 13.17 9.23
CA LEU A 201 25.44 14.41 9.52
C LEU A 201 24.01 14.40 8.97
N HIS A 202 23.79 13.68 7.88
CA HIS A 202 22.53 13.49 7.19
C HIS A 202 22.26 11.99 7.04
N PRO A 203 22.03 11.27 8.16
CA PRO A 203 21.65 9.88 8.10
C PRO A 203 20.44 9.74 7.19
N HIS A 204 20.45 8.75 6.30
CA HIS A 204 19.29 8.40 5.49
C HIS A 204 18.14 8.09 6.45
N LYS A 205 17.30 9.08 6.73
CA LYS A 205 16.03 8.84 7.40
C LYS A 205 15.27 7.87 6.52
N ASP A 206 14.71 6.83 7.14
CA ASP A 206 13.67 6.05 6.50
C ASP A 206 12.67 7.02 5.87
N THR A 207 12.28 6.75 4.62
CA THR A 207 11.32 7.64 3.96
C THR A 207 10.01 7.54 4.72
N GLU A 208 9.65 8.64 5.38
CA GLU A 208 8.37 8.80 6.08
C GLU A 208 7.24 8.67 5.04
N PRO A 209 6.23 7.83 5.29
CA PRO A 209 5.10 7.69 4.38
C PRO A 209 4.20 8.92 4.44
N PHE A 210 3.67 9.31 3.27
CA PHE A 210 2.47 10.15 3.23
C PHE A 210 1.27 9.31 2.77
N PHE A 211 0.09 9.68 3.27
CA PHE A 211 -1.14 8.92 3.04
C PHE A 211 -2.14 9.78 2.29
N ILE A 212 -2.54 9.34 1.11
CA ILE A 212 -3.61 9.97 0.35
C ILE A 212 -4.92 9.33 0.76
N ILE A 213 -5.84 10.14 1.27
CA ILE A 213 -7.18 9.71 1.66
C ILE A 213 -8.13 9.89 0.48
N LEU A 214 -8.83 8.83 0.12
CA LEU A 214 -9.72 8.72 -1.02
C LEU A 214 -11.16 8.51 -0.54
N ASP A 215 -12.12 9.22 -1.11
CA ASP A 215 -13.53 8.87 -0.96
C ASP A 215 -14.01 8.12 -2.20
N LEU A 216 -14.10 6.80 -2.07
CA LEU A 216 -14.46 5.91 -3.17
C LEU A 216 -15.88 5.36 -3.04
N GLU A 217 -16.55 5.22 -4.17
CA GLU A 217 -17.81 4.51 -4.29
C GLU A 217 -17.57 3.05 -4.70
N GLU A 218 -18.60 2.21 -4.52
CA GLU A 218 -18.55 0.80 -4.93
C GLU A 218 -18.19 0.63 -6.42
N LYS A 219 -18.68 1.55 -7.26
CA LYS A 219 -18.38 1.55 -8.70
C LYS A 219 -16.90 1.81 -9.00
N ASP A 220 -16.25 2.72 -8.27
CA ASP A 220 -14.83 3.03 -8.46
C ASP A 220 -13.97 1.78 -8.22
N LEU A 221 -14.35 0.97 -7.21
CA LEU A 221 -13.71 -0.32 -6.92
C LEU A 221 -13.93 -1.34 -8.04
N GLN A 222 -15.16 -1.43 -8.56
CA GLN A 222 -15.51 -2.35 -9.64
C GLN A 222 -14.79 -2.00 -10.95
N ASP A 223 -14.66 -0.71 -11.27
CA ASP A 223 -13.94 -0.24 -12.46
C ASP A 223 -12.44 -0.52 -12.35
N SER A 224 -11.86 -0.31 -11.17
CA SER A 224 -10.46 -0.58 -10.86
C SER A 224 -10.14 -2.07 -10.93
N LEU A 225 -11.06 -2.89 -10.41
CA LEU A 225 -11.01 -4.33 -10.53
C LEU A 225 -11.07 -4.80 -11.98
N SER A 226 -12.03 -4.28 -12.75
CA SER A 226 -12.16 -4.57 -14.18
C SER A 226 -10.87 -4.23 -14.92
N TYR A 227 -10.29 -3.07 -14.62
CA TYR A 227 -9.02 -2.66 -15.19
C TYR A 227 -7.88 -3.61 -14.81
N PHE A 228 -7.72 -3.93 -13.52
CA PHE A 228 -6.65 -4.83 -13.08
C PHE A 228 -6.75 -6.20 -13.73
N LEU A 229 -7.94 -6.80 -13.79
CA LEU A 229 -8.13 -8.11 -14.40
C LEU A 229 -7.86 -8.07 -15.90
N ASN A 230 -8.23 -6.99 -16.57
CA ASN A 230 -7.94 -6.81 -17.99
C ASN A 230 -6.45 -6.55 -18.28
N VAL A 231 -5.77 -5.74 -17.47
CA VAL A 231 -4.33 -5.49 -17.61
C VAL A 231 -3.51 -6.72 -17.26
N THR A 232 -3.90 -7.44 -16.20
CA THR A 232 -3.27 -8.71 -15.80
C THR A 232 -3.50 -9.81 -16.84
N ALA A 233 -4.67 -9.84 -17.49
CA ALA A 233 -5.00 -10.79 -18.55
C ALA A 233 -4.35 -10.48 -19.90
N LEU A 234 -4.07 -9.21 -20.23
CA LEU A 234 -3.62 -8.77 -21.55
C LEU A 234 -2.09 -8.66 -21.72
N LYS A 235 -1.32 -9.65 -21.23
CA LYS A 235 0.12 -9.83 -21.50
C LYS A 235 1.12 -8.92 -20.75
N ILE A 236 0.78 -8.25 -19.65
CA ILE A 236 1.76 -7.42 -18.94
C ILE A 236 1.85 -7.82 -17.45
N TYR A 237 2.89 -8.62 -17.17
CA TYR A 237 3.45 -9.07 -15.89
C TYR A 237 2.63 -10.08 -15.04
N GLU A 238 2.93 -11.35 -15.26
CA GLU A 238 2.82 -12.45 -14.27
C GLU A 238 3.38 -12.05 -12.89
N LYS A 239 4.39 -11.16 -12.85
CA LYS A 239 4.99 -10.60 -11.63
C LYS A 239 4.02 -9.73 -10.81
N HIS A 240 3.10 -8.98 -11.43
CA HIS A 240 2.15 -8.16 -10.66
C HIS A 240 1.06 -9.01 -10.02
N PHE A 241 0.56 -10.01 -10.75
CA PHE A 241 -0.36 -10.98 -10.16
C PHE A 241 0.32 -11.84 -9.08
N HIS A 242 1.59 -12.20 -9.28
CA HIS A 242 2.39 -12.88 -8.26
C HIS A 242 2.67 -12.00 -7.04
N ASN A 243 2.91 -10.70 -7.21
CA ASN A 243 3.06 -9.76 -6.09
C ASN A 243 1.74 -9.59 -5.35
N PHE A 244 0.64 -9.46 -6.10
CA PHE A 244 -0.71 -9.38 -5.57
C PHE A 244 -1.09 -10.62 -4.78
N THR A 245 -0.94 -11.83 -5.33
CA THR A 245 -1.16 -13.09 -4.61
C THR A 245 -0.17 -13.29 -3.47
N GLY A 246 1.09 -12.90 -3.67
CA GLY A 246 2.12 -12.90 -2.65
C GLY A 246 1.77 -12.01 -1.46
N GLU A 247 1.15 -10.84 -1.68
CA GLU A 247 0.59 -10.00 -0.62
C GLU A 247 -0.58 -10.70 0.08
N MET A 248 -1.52 -11.29 -0.67
CA MET A 248 -2.66 -12.02 -0.11
C MET A 248 -2.23 -13.11 0.87
N PHE A 249 -1.16 -13.83 0.53
CA PHE A 249 -0.71 -14.99 1.30
C PHE A 249 0.33 -14.67 2.37
N ARG A 250 0.98 -13.49 2.33
CA ARG A 250 2.03 -13.09 3.29
C ARG A 250 1.56 -12.09 4.35
N ASN A 251 0.56 -11.25 4.06
CA ASN A 251 0.14 -10.21 5.01
C ASN A 251 -0.89 -10.75 6.00
N ILE A 252 -0.61 -10.58 7.31
CA ILE A 252 -1.46 -11.01 8.43
C ILE A 252 -2.85 -10.33 8.43
N ARG A 253 -3.00 -9.21 7.70
CA ARG A 253 -4.26 -8.46 7.57
C ARG A 253 -4.58 -8.23 6.10
N LEU A 254 -5.71 -8.76 5.64
CA LEU A 254 -6.22 -8.43 4.31
C LEU A 254 -6.76 -7.00 4.34
N SER A 255 -6.36 -6.14 3.40
CA SER A 255 -7.00 -4.82 3.28
C SER A 255 -8.47 -4.98 2.90
N ASP A 256 -9.36 -4.09 3.34
CA ASP A 256 -10.80 -4.21 3.04
C ASP A 256 -11.10 -4.23 1.54
N ALA A 257 -10.27 -3.56 0.76
CA ALA A 257 -10.34 -3.61 -0.69
C ALA A 257 -10.00 -4.98 -1.25
N LEU A 258 -8.96 -5.64 -0.70
CA LEU A 258 -8.61 -7.00 -1.09
C LEU A 258 -9.70 -8.01 -0.68
N LYS A 259 -10.35 -7.79 0.47
CA LYS A 259 -11.54 -8.57 0.85
C LYS A 259 -12.67 -8.38 -0.15
N TYR A 260 -12.96 -7.13 -0.51
CA TYR A 260 -13.98 -6.81 -1.51
C TYR A 260 -13.66 -7.47 -2.86
N TRP A 261 -12.38 -7.46 -3.27
CA TRP A 261 -11.89 -8.17 -4.44
C TRP A 261 -12.16 -9.68 -4.38
N LEU A 262 -11.78 -10.33 -3.27
CA LEU A 262 -11.99 -11.76 -3.05
C LEU A 262 -13.48 -12.10 -3.13
N ILE A 263 -14.32 -11.30 -2.48
CA ILE A 263 -15.78 -11.49 -2.50
C ILE A 263 -16.31 -11.42 -3.93
N ILE A 264 -15.83 -10.47 -4.73
CA ILE A 264 -16.21 -10.40 -6.15
C ILE A 264 -15.69 -11.63 -6.90
N LEU A 265 -14.38 -11.89 -6.91
CA LEU A 265 -13.80 -12.98 -7.70
C LEU A 265 -14.45 -14.35 -7.42
N MET A 266 -14.78 -14.60 -6.16
CA MET A 266 -15.29 -15.90 -5.69
C MET A 266 -16.80 -16.07 -5.90
N ASN A 267 -17.51 -15.00 -6.28
CA ASN A 267 -18.93 -15.03 -6.56
C ASN A 267 -19.17 -15.12 -8.08
N ASP A 268 -19.91 -16.14 -8.52
CA ASP A 268 -20.12 -16.43 -9.95
C ASP A 268 -20.84 -15.30 -10.73
N LYS A 269 -21.43 -14.32 -10.05
CA LYS A 269 -22.02 -13.11 -10.68
C LYS A 269 -21.00 -12.11 -11.22
N THR A 270 -19.72 -12.45 -11.21
CA THR A 270 -18.63 -11.65 -11.79
C THR A 270 -18.83 -11.31 -13.25
N GLU A 271 -19.46 -12.21 -14.01
CA GLU A 271 -19.57 -12.10 -15.47
C GLU A 271 -20.44 -10.92 -15.91
N ASP A 272 -21.43 -10.53 -15.10
CA ASP A 272 -22.33 -9.41 -15.40
C ASP A 272 -21.76 -8.05 -14.97
N LYS A 273 -20.77 -8.04 -14.06
CA LYS A 273 -20.29 -6.82 -13.39
C LYS A 273 -18.91 -6.36 -13.83
N VAL A 274 -18.10 -7.24 -14.39
CA VAL A 274 -16.69 -6.97 -14.68
C VAL A 274 -16.44 -7.36 -16.13
N GLY A 275 -16.13 -6.39 -16.99
CA GLY A 275 -15.85 -6.62 -18.42
C GLY A 275 -14.50 -7.29 -18.64
N VAL A 276 -14.32 -8.52 -18.15
CA VAL A 276 -13.03 -9.23 -18.17
C VAL A 276 -12.79 -9.91 -19.53
N ASN A 277 -11.64 -9.64 -20.15
CA ASN A 277 -11.15 -10.33 -21.36
C ASN A 277 -10.63 -11.77 -21.09
N MET A 278 -10.63 -12.20 -19.82
CA MET A 278 -10.24 -13.53 -19.36
C MET A 278 -11.41 -14.15 -18.60
N LYS A 279 -11.70 -15.42 -18.90
CA LYS A 279 -12.79 -16.16 -18.25
C LYS A 279 -12.53 -16.23 -16.73
N PRO A 280 -13.44 -15.72 -15.87
CA PRO A 280 -13.27 -15.72 -14.40
C PRO A 280 -12.92 -17.09 -13.81
N ASP A 281 -13.37 -18.18 -14.43
CA ASP A 281 -13.04 -19.56 -14.04
C ASP A 281 -11.54 -19.85 -14.02
N ASN A 282 -10.77 -19.32 -14.97
CA ASN A 282 -9.33 -19.56 -15.02
C ASN A 282 -8.60 -18.86 -13.86
N LEU A 283 -9.06 -17.66 -13.49
CA LEU A 283 -8.53 -16.92 -12.35
C LEU A 283 -8.85 -17.62 -11.03
N ARG A 284 -10.11 -18.04 -10.84
CA ARG A 284 -10.53 -18.84 -9.69
C ARG A 284 -9.70 -20.12 -9.57
N LYS A 285 -9.52 -20.84 -10.69
CA LYS A 285 -8.70 -22.06 -10.72
C LYS A 285 -7.27 -21.79 -10.24
N TYR A 286 -6.61 -20.76 -10.77
CA TYR A 286 -5.26 -20.42 -10.34
C TYR A 286 -5.22 -20.00 -8.86
N PHE A 287 -6.18 -19.18 -8.42
CA PHE A 287 -6.29 -18.76 -7.02
C PHE A 287 -6.35 -19.97 -6.10
N TYR A 288 -7.23 -20.94 -6.35
CA TYR A 288 -7.34 -22.14 -5.53
C TYR A 288 -6.09 -23.00 -5.54
N GLN A 289 -5.42 -23.12 -6.70
CA GLN A 289 -4.15 -23.84 -6.77
C GLN A 289 -3.11 -23.22 -5.83
N GLN A 290 -2.98 -21.89 -5.83
CA GLN A 290 -2.04 -21.21 -4.92
C GLN A 290 -2.48 -21.26 -3.47
N PHE A 291 -3.77 -21.01 -3.20
CA PHE A 291 -4.35 -21.08 -1.87
C PHE A 291 -4.17 -22.47 -1.24
N ALA A 292 -4.31 -23.54 -2.02
CA ALA A 292 -4.15 -24.91 -1.56
C ALA A 292 -2.69 -25.26 -1.18
N LEU A 293 -1.70 -24.63 -1.80
CA LEU A 293 -0.27 -24.89 -1.57
C LEU A 293 0.23 -24.36 -0.21
N GLY A 294 -0.48 -23.40 0.40
CA GLY A 294 -0.06 -22.73 1.64
C GLY A 294 -1.16 -22.56 2.69
N ILE A 295 -2.29 -23.27 2.56
CA ILE A 295 -3.50 -23.01 3.34
C ILE A 295 -3.27 -22.89 4.85
N GLU A 296 -2.44 -23.77 5.42
CA GLU A 296 -2.16 -23.82 6.86
C GLU A 296 -1.48 -22.55 7.38
N ASN A 297 -0.73 -21.87 6.51
CA ASN A 297 0.03 -20.67 6.84
C ASN A 297 -0.69 -19.37 6.45
N HIS A 298 -1.83 -19.45 5.77
CA HIS A 298 -2.59 -18.26 5.39
C HIS A 298 -3.19 -17.56 6.62
N PRO A 299 -3.52 -16.26 6.52
CA PRO A 299 -4.28 -15.59 7.56
C PRO A 299 -5.65 -16.27 7.75
N VAL A 300 -6.12 -16.35 9.00
CA VAL A 300 -7.45 -16.89 9.35
C VAL A 300 -8.54 -16.17 8.57
N GLU A 301 -8.44 -14.84 8.47
CA GLU A 301 -9.38 -13.99 7.76
C GLU A 301 -9.51 -14.35 6.26
N LEU A 302 -8.39 -14.69 5.61
CA LEU A 302 -8.41 -15.14 4.21
C LEU A 302 -9.18 -16.46 4.07
N ARG A 303 -8.89 -17.42 4.97
CA ARG A 303 -9.56 -18.73 4.93
C ARG A 303 -11.05 -18.62 5.21
N GLN A 304 -11.46 -17.76 6.13
CA GLN A 304 -12.88 -17.46 6.40
C GLN A 304 -13.58 -16.89 5.17
N ILE A 305 -13.00 -15.87 4.51
CA ILE A 305 -13.60 -15.26 3.31
C ILE A 305 -13.75 -16.29 2.18
N VAL A 306 -12.72 -17.11 1.95
CA VAL A 306 -12.76 -18.18 0.94
C VAL A 306 -13.86 -19.20 1.29
N ALA A 307 -13.97 -19.59 2.55
CA ALA A 307 -14.97 -20.53 3.03
C ALA A 307 -16.41 -20.00 2.92
N GLU A 308 -16.63 -18.71 3.19
CA GLU A 308 -17.95 -18.10 3.23
C GLU A 308 -18.47 -17.68 1.85
N CYS A 309 -17.67 -16.96 1.07
CA CYS A 309 -18.14 -16.22 -0.10
C CYS A 309 -18.08 -17.00 -1.41
N SER A 310 -17.39 -18.14 -1.43
CA SER A 310 -17.15 -18.87 -2.66
C SER A 310 -18.27 -19.83 -3.04
N ASN A 311 -18.72 -19.74 -4.28
CA ASN A 311 -19.72 -20.66 -4.83
C ASN A 311 -19.13 -21.92 -5.49
N SER A 312 -17.81 -21.96 -5.70
CA SER A 312 -17.14 -22.97 -6.53
C SER A 312 -15.81 -23.44 -5.92
N ILE A 313 -15.77 -23.60 -4.60
CA ILE A 313 -14.58 -24.12 -3.89
C ILE A 313 -14.28 -25.55 -4.37
N PRO A 314 -13.06 -25.85 -4.86
CA PRO A 314 -12.67 -27.22 -5.19
C PRO A 314 -12.75 -28.16 -3.98
N LEU A 315 -13.11 -29.43 -4.21
CA LEU A 315 -13.36 -30.39 -3.12
C LEU A 315 -12.15 -30.58 -2.19
N ASP A 316 -10.94 -30.62 -2.74
CA ASP A 316 -9.70 -30.73 -1.95
C ASP A 316 -9.47 -29.51 -1.04
N VAL A 317 -9.84 -28.32 -1.51
CA VAL A 317 -9.81 -27.09 -0.71
C VAL A 317 -10.91 -27.11 0.36
N GLN A 318 -12.12 -27.57 0.02
CA GLN A 318 -13.19 -27.73 1.02
C GLN A 318 -12.79 -28.69 2.14
N THR A 319 -12.17 -29.82 1.82
CA THR A 319 -11.68 -30.78 2.82
C THR A 319 -10.68 -30.11 3.77
N LYS A 320 -9.70 -29.39 3.23
CA LYS A 320 -8.70 -28.68 4.04
C LYS A 320 -9.33 -27.61 4.95
N LEU A 321 -10.31 -26.86 4.44
CA LEU A 321 -11.05 -25.86 5.23
C LEU A 321 -11.96 -26.51 6.29
N ALA A 322 -12.51 -27.69 6.03
CA ALA A 322 -13.32 -28.44 7.00
C ALA A 322 -12.49 -29.09 8.11
N GLU A 323 -11.17 -29.19 7.92
CA GLU A 323 -10.19 -29.68 8.90
C GLU A 323 -9.40 -28.54 9.54
N ASP A 324 -9.77 -27.29 9.27
CA ASP A 324 -9.05 -26.12 9.76
C ASP A 324 -9.00 -26.09 11.29
N LYS A 325 -7.86 -25.70 11.86
CA LYS A 325 -7.69 -25.59 13.32
C LYS A 325 -8.55 -24.48 13.93
N ASN A 326 -8.94 -23.49 13.14
CA ASN A 326 -9.76 -22.37 13.58
C ASN A 326 -11.25 -22.65 13.35
N ASP A 327 -12.02 -22.65 14.44
CA ASP A 327 -13.46 -22.98 14.42
C ASP A 327 -14.29 -21.99 13.59
N ASP A 328 -13.88 -20.71 13.53
CA ASP A 328 -14.61 -19.70 12.75
C ASP A 328 -14.46 -19.94 11.24
N VAL A 329 -13.32 -20.47 10.78
CA VAL A 329 -13.13 -20.91 9.38
C VAL A 329 -14.10 -22.07 9.07
N ARG A 330 -14.14 -23.07 9.96
CA ARG A 330 -15.05 -24.22 9.79
C ARG A 330 -16.51 -23.79 9.86
N LEU A 331 -16.85 -22.83 10.71
CA LEU A 331 -18.19 -22.25 10.82
C LEU A 331 -18.58 -21.48 9.56
N ALA A 332 -17.68 -20.69 8.99
CA ALA A 332 -17.88 -20.01 7.72
C ALA A 332 -18.18 -21.01 6.59
N LEU A 333 -17.41 -22.09 6.50
CA LEU A 333 -17.66 -23.16 5.54
C LEU A 333 -19.02 -23.84 5.80
N ALA A 334 -19.35 -24.13 7.06
CA ALA A 334 -20.62 -24.74 7.46
C ALA A 334 -21.84 -23.86 7.20
N LYS A 335 -21.69 -22.56 6.96
CA LYS A 335 -22.77 -21.65 6.55
C LYS A 335 -22.90 -21.52 5.03
N ASN A 336 -21.85 -21.87 4.29
CA ASN A 336 -21.85 -21.80 2.84
C ASN A 336 -22.73 -22.90 2.24
N LYS A 337 -23.69 -22.52 1.39
CA LYS A 337 -24.68 -23.42 0.79
C LYS A 337 -24.18 -24.13 -0.48
N ASN A 338 -22.98 -23.81 -0.94
CA ASN A 338 -22.40 -24.30 -2.19
C ASN A 338 -21.25 -25.30 -1.97
N ILE A 339 -21.22 -25.95 -0.79
CA ILE A 339 -20.22 -26.98 -0.46
C ILE A 339 -20.74 -28.39 -0.73
N ASP A 340 -19.83 -29.34 -0.89
CA ASP A 340 -20.14 -30.74 -1.19
C ASP A 340 -20.85 -31.40 0.00
N VAL A 341 -21.83 -32.27 -0.31
CA VAL A 341 -22.61 -33.01 0.68
C VAL A 341 -21.74 -33.84 1.63
N LYS A 342 -20.60 -34.37 1.17
CA LYS A 342 -19.64 -35.09 2.02
C LYS A 342 -19.03 -34.17 3.08
N ILE A 343 -18.72 -32.94 2.72
CA ILE A 343 -18.18 -31.93 3.63
C ILE A 343 -19.24 -31.49 4.65
N ILE A 344 -20.49 -31.30 4.21
CA ILE A 344 -21.62 -31.05 5.14
C ILE A 344 -21.73 -32.18 6.16
N LYS A 345 -21.66 -33.45 5.73
CA LYS A 345 -21.73 -34.61 6.63
C LYS A 345 -20.58 -34.67 7.62
N GLN A 346 -19.37 -34.30 7.20
CA GLN A 346 -18.21 -34.16 8.08
C GLN A 346 -18.46 -33.09 9.15
N LEU A 347 -18.84 -31.88 8.74
CA LEU A 347 -19.06 -30.75 9.64
C LEU A 347 -20.22 -30.95 10.62
N ARG A 348 -21.23 -31.78 10.30
CA ARG A 348 -22.31 -32.14 11.23
C ARG A 348 -21.84 -32.87 12.49
N ASN A 349 -20.67 -33.50 12.41
CA ASN A 349 -20.02 -34.19 13.52
C ASN A 349 -18.82 -33.38 14.08
N ASP A 350 -18.71 -32.10 13.73
CA ASP A 350 -17.67 -31.22 14.26
C ASP A 350 -17.75 -31.13 15.79
N SER A 351 -16.59 -31.05 16.43
CA SER A 351 -16.48 -30.93 17.89
C SER A 351 -17.00 -29.58 18.40
N ASN A 352 -16.94 -28.53 17.57
CA ASN A 352 -17.53 -27.24 17.88
C ASN A 352 -19.04 -27.28 17.61
N THR A 353 -19.82 -26.91 18.63
CA THR A 353 -21.28 -26.97 18.60
C THR A 353 -21.90 -25.99 17.59
N LEU A 354 -21.31 -24.81 17.41
CA LEU A 354 -21.78 -23.82 16.43
C LEU A 354 -21.57 -24.31 14.99
N VAL A 355 -20.41 -24.90 14.72
CA VAL A 355 -20.08 -25.48 13.41
C VAL A 355 -21.05 -26.62 13.08
N SER A 356 -21.20 -27.57 14.00
CA SER A 356 -22.08 -28.73 13.79
C SER A 356 -23.54 -28.35 13.68
N GLN A 357 -24.01 -27.33 14.42
CA GLN A 357 -25.36 -26.80 14.30
C GLN A 357 -25.59 -26.15 12.92
N ALA A 358 -24.70 -25.26 12.48
CA ALA A 358 -24.81 -24.62 11.17
C ALA A 358 -24.87 -25.65 10.03
N ALA A 359 -24.05 -26.70 10.09
CA ALA A 359 -24.05 -27.78 9.11
C ALA A 359 -25.32 -28.65 9.15
N LYS A 360 -25.98 -28.78 10.32
CA LYS A 360 -27.27 -29.48 10.46
C LYS A 360 -28.43 -28.69 9.85
N GLU A 361 -28.39 -27.37 9.96
CA GLU A 361 -29.40 -26.46 9.39
C GLU A 361 -29.35 -26.44 7.85
N GLN A 362 -28.24 -26.84 7.23
CA GLN A 362 -28.17 -27.01 5.78
C GLN A 362 -29.11 -28.12 5.28
N LYS A 363 -29.94 -27.78 4.28
CA LYS A 363 -30.80 -28.73 3.58
C LYS A 363 -29.96 -29.60 2.64
N VAL A 364 -29.68 -30.84 3.05
CA VAL A 364 -29.09 -31.85 2.16
C VAL A 364 -30.21 -32.38 1.27
N GLY A 365 -30.24 -31.96 0.00
CA GLY A 365 -31.25 -32.43 -0.94
C GLY A 365 -31.14 -33.95 -1.17
N PHE A 366 -32.10 -34.72 -0.65
CA PHE A 366 -32.33 -36.12 -1.03
C PHE A 366 -33.27 -36.25 -2.26
N LEU A 367 -33.78 -35.13 -2.80
CA LEU A 367 -34.83 -35.14 -3.83
C LEU A 367 -34.36 -34.58 -5.18
N LYS A 368 -33.33 -35.19 -5.78
CA LYS A 368 -33.08 -35.08 -7.23
C LYS A 368 -33.26 -36.40 -8.00
N GLY A 369 -33.76 -37.46 -7.34
CA GLY A 369 -33.94 -38.79 -7.94
C GLY A 369 -35.33 -39.41 -7.81
N LEU A 370 -36.37 -38.63 -7.47
CA LEU A 370 -37.71 -39.19 -7.20
C LEU A 370 -38.85 -38.62 -8.04
N PHE A 371 -38.57 -37.73 -9.00
CA PHE A 371 -39.51 -37.40 -10.06
C PHE A 371 -38.75 -37.20 -11.38
N GLY A 372 -38.89 -38.20 -12.26
CA GLY A 372 -38.94 -38.10 -13.73
C GLY A 372 -37.73 -37.49 -14.42
#